data_AF-A0A5B0TY83-F1
#
_entry.id   AF-A0A5B0TY83-F1
#
_cell.length_a   1.000
_cell.length_b   1.000
_cell.length_c   1.000
_cell.angle_alpha   90.00
_cell.angle_beta   90.00
_cell.angle_gamma   90.00
#
_symmetry.space_group_name_H-M   'P 1'
#
loop_
_entity.id
_entity.type
_entity.pdbx_description
1 polymer ?
#
loop_
_entity_poly.entity_id
_entity_poly.type
_entity_poly.pdbx_seq_one_letter_code
_entity_poly.pdbx_strand_id
1 'polypeptide(L)'
;MNTIKDQDLSKNQLLVKNIVEHAIDQANFTIKNLSKRPTVAMLMECENCLTDFMPVVKFIADDHIEYAPIYDQMCAAIDAVQMGEDLVEIEFAE
;
A
#
# COMPACT_ATOMS: atom_id res chain seq x y z
N MET A 1 -29.22 -24.98 -7.99
CA MET A 1 -27.81 -24.58 -8.11
C MET A 1 -27.75 -23.41 -9.08
N ASN A 2 -27.79 -22.18 -8.58
CA ASN A 2 -27.59 -21.03 -9.45
C ASN A 2 -26.10 -21.01 -9.82
N THR A 3 -25.81 -21.25 -11.08
CA THR A 3 -24.53 -20.90 -11.68
C THR A 3 -24.34 -19.40 -11.48
N ILE A 4 -23.54 -19.01 -10.50
CA ILE A 4 -22.95 -17.67 -10.42
C ILE A 4 -21.94 -17.63 -11.57
N LYS A 5 -22.48 -17.44 -12.78
CA LYS A 5 -21.78 -17.39 -14.06
C LYS A 5 -20.92 -16.13 -14.08
N ASP A 6 -19.59 -16.29 -14.13
CA ASP A 6 -18.53 -15.53 -14.84
C ASP A 6 -18.56 -13.98 -14.98
N GLN A 7 -19.69 -13.32 -14.75
CA GLN A 7 -19.83 -11.91 -14.47
C GLN A 7 -19.41 -11.74 -13.00
N ASP A 8 -18.20 -11.30 -12.64
CA ASP A 8 -17.50 -10.12 -13.14
C ASP A 8 -16.01 -10.22 -12.75
N LEU A 9 -15.38 -11.39 -12.97
CA LEU A 9 -14.03 -11.68 -12.44
C LEU A 9 -13.01 -10.60 -12.84
N SER A 10 -13.12 -10.08 -14.07
CA SER A 10 -12.27 -8.99 -14.56
C SER A 10 -12.51 -7.65 -13.87
N LYS A 11 -13.76 -7.31 -13.50
CA LYS A 11 -14.03 -6.10 -12.73
C LYS A 11 -13.57 -6.22 -11.28
N ASN A 12 -13.66 -7.40 -10.68
CA ASN A 12 -13.13 -7.65 -9.35
C ASN A 12 -11.59 -7.54 -9.35
N GLN A 13 -10.92 -8.11 -10.35
CA GLN A 13 -9.47 -7.95 -10.53
C GLN A 13 -9.06 -6.48 -10.74
N LEU A 14 -9.80 -5.74 -11.56
CA LEU A 14 -9.56 -4.31 -11.75
C LEU A 14 -9.79 -3.51 -10.47
N LEU A 15 -10.83 -3.84 -9.71
CA LEU A 15 -11.12 -3.20 -8.43
C LEU A 15 -9.98 -3.45 -7.42
N VAL A 16 -9.52 -4.69 -7.28
CA VAL A 16 -8.38 -5.04 -6.42
C VAL A 16 -7.16 -4.24 -6.81
N LYS A 17 -6.83 -4.20 -8.11
CA LYS A 17 -5.72 -3.40 -8.63
C LYS A 17 -5.84 -1.92 -8.25
N ASN A 18 -7.01 -1.30 -8.50
CA ASN A 18 -7.22 0.11 -8.20
C ASN A 18 -7.12 0.41 -6.69
N ILE A 19 -7.54 -0.52 -5.83
CA ILE A 19 -7.39 -0.37 -4.36
C ILE A 19 -5.91 -0.35 -3.98
N VAL A 20 -5.11 -1.27 -4.52
CA VAL A 20 -3.67 -1.32 -4.25
C VAL A 20 -2.97 -0.08 -4.82
N GLU A 21 -3.28 0.33 -6.05
CA GLU A 21 -2.76 1.56 -6.66
C GLU A 21 -3.08 2.80 -5.79
N HIS A 22 -4.32 2.91 -5.30
CA HIS A 22 -4.69 4.01 -4.42
C HIS A 22 -3.89 4.00 -3.11
N ALA A 23 -3.70 2.83 -2.50
CA ALA A 23 -2.91 2.70 -1.29
C ALA A 23 -1.44 3.13 -1.51
N ILE A 24 -0.86 2.74 -2.63
CA ILE A 24 0.50 3.15 -3.05
C ILE A 24 0.57 4.67 -3.25
N ASP A 25 -0.39 5.26 -3.96
CA ASP A 25 -0.42 6.69 -4.22
C ASP A 25 -0.48 7.52 -2.93
N GLN A 26 -1.33 7.10 -1.97
CA GLN A 26 -1.45 7.77 -0.67
C GLN A 26 -0.16 7.62 0.16
N ALA A 27 0.39 6.41 0.25
CA ALA A 27 1.62 6.16 0.97
C ALA A 27 2.79 6.97 0.38
N ASN A 28 2.97 6.93 -0.94
CA ASN A 28 4.02 7.69 -1.62
C ASN A 28 3.84 9.21 -1.51
N PHE A 29 2.60 9.70 -1.48
CA PHE A 29 2.35 11.12 -1.22
C PHE A 29 2.88 11.55 0.16
N THR A 30 2.60 10.77 1.20
CA THR A 30 3.07 11.08 2.56
C THR A 30 4.57 10.91 2.71
N ILE A 31 5.17 9.85 2.14
CA ILE A 31 6.62 9.62 2.06
C ILE A 31 7.31 10.84 1.41
N LYS A 32 6.83 11.28 0.24
CA LYS A 32 7.38 12.46 -0.45
C LYS A 32 7.31 13.72 0.39
N ASN A 33 6.21 13.92 1.13
CA ASN A 33 6.05 15.09 1.98
C ASN A 33 6.98 15.05 3.19
N LEU A 34 7.14 13.88 3.81
CA LEU A 34 8.06 13.65 4.91
C LEU A 34 9.51 13.93 4.48
N SER A 35 9.94 13.39 3.33
CA SER A 35 11.29 13.62 2.79
C SER A 35 11.55 15.10 2.43
N LYS A 36 10.52 15.84 2.00
CA LYS A 36 10.65 17.28 1.71
C LYS A 36 10.63 18.16 2.96
N ARG A 37 9.86 17.77 3.97
CA ARG A 37 9.59 18.56 5.19
C ARG A 37 9.50 17.63 6.41
N PRO A 38 10.65 17.25 7.01
CA PRO A 38 10.68 16.30 8.11
C PRO A 38 10.26 16.95 9.42
N THR A 39 8.94 16.97 9.67
CA THR A 39 8.35 17.42 10.94
C THR A 39 7.68 16.25 11.63
N VAL A 40 7.54 16.32 12.96
CA VAL A 40 6.83 15.28 13.74
C VAL A 40 5.41 15.05 13.21
N ALA A 41 4.72 16.10 12.78
CA ALA A 41 3.39 15.99 12.19
C ALA A 41 3.39 15.18 10.87
N MET A 42 4.37 15.41 9.99
CA MET A 42 4.52 14.64 8.75
C MET A 42 4.93 13.19 9.03
N LEU A 43 5.75 12.96 10.06
CA LEU A 43 6.12 11.61 10.50
C LEU A 43 4.88 10.83 10.93
N MET A 44 4.07 11.42 11.82
CA MET A 44 2.81 10.82 12.25
C MET A 44 1.82 10.59 11.11
N GLU A 45 1.72 11.53 10.16
CA GLU A 45 0.85 11.40 8.99
C GLU A 45 1.29 10.23 8.10
N CYS A 46 2.60 10.07 7.87
CA CYS A 46 3.14 8.96 7.09
C CYS A 46 2.92 7.62 7.79
N GLU A 47 3.22 7.54 9.09
CA GLU A 47 3.01 6.32 9.89
C GLU A 47 1.53 5.92 9.93
N ASN A 48 0.62 6.87 10.15
CA ASN A 48 -0.83 6.61 10.13
C ASN A 48 -1.28 6.11 8.75
N CYS A 49 -0.83 6.76 7.67
CA CYS A 49 -1.20 6.37 6.31
C CYS A 49 -0.77 4.94 5.99
N LEU A 50 0.48 4.58 6.31
CA LEU A 50 0.97 3.21 6.14
C LEU A 50 0.17 2.22 6.99
N THR A 51 -0.03 2.52 8.27
CA THR A 51 -0.75 1.64 9.20
C THR A 51 -2.22 1.42 8.81
N ASP A 52 -2.88 2.43 8.22
CA ASP A 52 -4.26 2.33 7.75
C ASP A 52 -4.39 1.43 6.52
N PHE A 53 -3.44 1.49 5.58
CA PHE A 53 -3.50 0.74 4.33
C PHE A 53 -2.88 -0.66 4.41
N MET A 54 -1.88 -0.88 5.28
CA MET A 54 -1.21 -2.17 5.41
C MET A 54 -2.16 -3.36 5.62
N PRO A 55 -3.20 -3.29 6.48
CA PRO A 55 -4.16 -4.40 6.63
C PRO A 55 -4.93 -4.70 5.35
N VAL A 56 -5.28 -3.68 4.56
CA VAL A 56 -6.00 -3.84 3.29
C VAL A 56 -5.10 -4.50 2.25
N VAL A 57 -3.87 -4.01 2.12
CA VAL A 57 -2.90 -4.56 1.17
C VAL A 57 -2.51 -5.99 1.56
N LYS A 58 -2.36 -6.28 2.86
CA LYS A 58 -2.13 -7.65 3.36
C LYS A 58 -3.27 -8.59 2.99
N PHE A 59 -4.50 -8.19 3.28
CA PHE A 59 -5.68 -8.98 2.96
C PHE A 59 -5.75 -9.31 1.47
N ILE A 60 -5.41 -8.35 0.61
CA ILE A 60 -5.32 -8.57 -0.83
C ILE A 60 -4.16 -9.51 -1.18
N ALA A 61 -2.97 -9.29 -0.62
CA ALA A 61 -1.77 -10.09 -0.90
C ALA A 61 -1.90 -11.56 -0.49
N ASP A 62 -2.72 -11.86 0.53
CA ASP A 62 -3.02 -13.24 0.95
C ASP A 62 -3.73 -14.04 -0.16
N ASP A 63 -4.55 -13.38 -0.99
CA ASP A 63 -5.29 -13.99 -2.10
C ASP A 63 -4.67 -13.70 -3.49
N HIS A 64 -3.85 -12.66 -3.59
CA HIS A 64 -3.25 -12.13 -4.82
C HIS A 64 -1.75 -11.91 -4.64
N ILE A 65 -0.98 -12.98 -4.86
CA ILE A 65 0.46 -13.05 -4.57
C ILE A 65 1.29 -11.97 -5.28
N GLU A 66 0.80 -11.45 -6.42
CA GLU A 66 1.42 -10.35 -7.15
C GLU A 66 1.54 -9.05 -6.33
N TYR A 67 0.73 -8.89 -5.28
CA TYR A 67 0.77 -7.73 -4.38
C TYR A 67 1.56 -7.96 -3.08
N ALA A 68 2.07 -9.17 -2.84
CA ALA A 68 2.93 -9.44 -1.68
C ALA A 68 4.16 -8.49 -1.61
N PRO A 69 4.85 -8.17 -2.72
CA PRO A 69 5.95 -7.19 -2.70
C PRO A 69 5.50 -5.79 -2.27
N ILE A 70 4.24 -5.39 -2.51
CA ILE A 70 3.73 -4.09 -2.06
C ILE A 70 3.55 -4.08 -0.55
N TYR A 71 3.01 -5.16 0.02
CA TYR A 71 2.89 -5.30 1.47
C TYR A 71 4.26 -5.27 2.16
N ASP A 72 5.24 -5.99 1.60
CA ASP A 72 6.61 -6.02 2.13
C ASP A 72 7.27 -4.64 2.08
N GLN A 73 7.09 -3.90 0.98
CA GLN A 73 7.57 -2.52 0.87
C GLN A 73 6.89 -1.58 1.86
N MET A 74 5.58 -1.72 2.11
CA MET A 74 4.90 -0.95 3.16
C MET A 74 5.43 -1.28 4.56
N CYS A 75 5.77 -2.55 4.83
CA CYS A 75 6.43 -2.95 6.08
C CYS A 75 7.82 -2.29 6.22
N ALA A 76 8.62 -2.30 5.15
CA ALA A 76 9.92 -1.64 5.16
C ALA A 76 9.80 -0.12 5.35
N ALA A 77 8.80 0.50 4.72
CA ALA A 77 8.56 1.93 4.85
C ALA A 77 8.17 2.32 6.28
N ILE A 78 7.28 1.56 6.95
CA ILE A 78 6.90 1.87 8.33
C ILE A 78 8.07 1.69 9.30
N ASP A 79 8.89 0.65 9.11
CA ASP A 79 10.11 0.44 9.89
C ASP A 79 11.07 1.63 9.71
N ALA A 80 11.28 2.08 8.47
CA ALA A 80 12.12 3.24 8.19
C ALA A 80 11.58 4.53 8.82
N VAL A 81 10.26 4.77 8.76
CA VAL A 81 9.62 5.92 9.42
C VAL A 81 9.87 5.88 10.93
N GLN A 82 9.70 4.72 11.57
CA GLN A 82 9.83 4.56 13.02
C GLN A 82 11.29 4.64 13.49
N MET A 83 12.23 4.19 12.68
CA MET A 83 13.66 4.22 12.97
C MET A 83 14.33 5.54 12.56
N GLY A 84 13.63 6.39 11.81
CA GLY A 84 14.17 7.63 11.27
C GLY A 84 15.20 7.40 10.16
N GLU A 85 15.05 6.32 9.41
CA GLU A 85 15.91 5.94 8.28
C GLU A 85 15.43 6.56 6.96
N ASP A 86 16.21 6.38 5.91
CA ASP A 86 15.88 6.87 4.58
C ASP A 86 14.65 6.15 4.01
N LEU A 87 13.68 6.91 3.53
CA LEU A 87 12.46 6.38 2.95
C LEU A 87 12.61 6.14 1.45
N VAL A 88 12.08 5.00 1.01
CA VAL A 88 11.98 4.61 -0.41
C VAL A 88 10.50 4.56 -0.79
N GLU A 89 10.18 5.04 -1.98
CA GLU A 89 8.83 4.96 -2.53
C GLU A 89 8.45 3.51 -2.80
N ILE A 90 7.16 3.22 -2.64
CA ILE A 90 6.59 1.90 -2.91
C ILE A 90 6.27 1.81 -4.40
N GLU A 91 6.72 0.74 -5.05
CA GLU A 91 6.57 0.52 -6.49
C GLU A 91 6.08 -0.90 -6.78
N PHE A 92 5.40 -1.08 -7.92
CA PHE A 92 5.09 -2.44 -8.41
C PHE A 92 6.38 -3.15 -8.81
N ALA A 93 6.49 -4.43 -8.45
CA ALA A 93 7.58 -5.26 -8.94
C ALA A 93 7.49 -5.40 -10.46
N GLU A 94 8.59 -5.09 -11.17
CA GLU A 94 8.73 -5.30 -12.62
C GLU A 94 8.78 -6.79 -13.00
#